data_AF-D5ERJ4-F1
#
_entry.id   AF-D5ERJ4-F1
#
_cell.length_a   1.000
_cell.length_b   1.000
_cell.length_c   1.000
_cell.angle_alpha   90.00
_cell.angle_beta   90.00
_cell.angle_gamma   90.00
#
_symmetry.space_group_name_H-M   'P 1'
#
loop_
_entity.id
_entity.type
_entity.pdbx_description
1 polymer ?
#
loop_
_entity_poly.entity_id
_entity_poly.type
_entity_poly.pdbx_seq_one_letter_code
_entity_poly.pdbx_strand_id
1 'polypeptide(L)'
;MLNKVRKFIEREKLLYRYDLHLVGLSGGADSVALLLILKDLGYRIEAAHCNFRLRGEESDRDEQFVRNLCKQHDIPLHVIHFDTKEYAALHKVSIEMAARDLRYGYFRQLCQDIGATDVCIAHHRDDAVETLMMNLSRGAGIHGLTGIRPKNDIVRRPLLCINRQEILEYLDSIGQPYVTDSSNLEADVLRNKLRLMVLPLLEEIAPGAMANIYKTANYLREAEEVYNKKIEDYKDNFISDNKFYKDSDITPSMPSILHEWLSPFGFNSTQTEQILDCMNETGREFLSATHRLVVDREFFEVEPITDPIKPLKIPETGTYRDEDQTAFKFEITTDTTVSREPYVATLDADKVQFPLTVRLVEQGDRFVPFGMKGSKLVSDYLTDQKVSILDKRHQEVVTDATGAIVWLIGRRTDNRFCVSKETTNVLRITVTF
;
A
#
# COMPACT_ATOMS: atom_id res chain seq x y z
N MET A 1 28.89 -0.50 -27.32
CA MET A 1 27.66 -0.35 -26.52
C MET A 1 26.78 -1.62 -26.47
N LEU A 2 26.30 -2.17 -27.61
CA LEU A 2 25.37 -3.34 -27.64
C LEU A 2 25.76 -4.52 -26.74
N ASN A 3 27.03 -4.93 -26.75
CA ASN A 3 27.53 -6.02 -25.89
C ASN A 3 27.41 -5.74 -24.39
N LYS A 4 27.50 -4.46 -23.97
CA LYS A 4 27.36 -4.05 -22.58
C LYS A 4 25.91 -4.17 -22.12
N VAL A 5 24.97 -3.71 -22.95
CA VAL A 5 23.52 -3.85 -22.71
C VAL A 5 23.11 -5.33 -22.72
N ARG A 6 23.60 -6.13 -23.66
CA ARG A 6 23.35 -7.58 -23.71
C ARG A 6 23.76 -8.28 -22.42
N LYS A 7 25.02 -8.08 -21.98
CA LYS A 7 25.52 -8.66 -20.72
C LYS A 7 24.70 -8.22 -19.51
N PHE A 8 24.23 -6.97 -19.50
CA PHE A 8 23.39 -6.46 -18.42
C PHE A 8 22.01 -7.12 -18.41
N ILE A 9 21.35 -7.26 -19.56
CA ILE A 9 20.07 -7.98 -19.70
C ILE A 9 20.20 -9.43 -19.22
N GLU A 10 21.28 -10.12 -19.61
CA GLU A 10 21.56 -11.51 -19.21
C GLU A 10 21.78 -11.62 -17.69
N ARG A 11 22.61 -10.74 -17.11
CA ARG A 11 22.94 -10.75 -15.67
C ARG A 11 21.71 -10.51 -14.79
N GLU A 12 20.92 -9.50 -15.15
CA GLU A 12 19.74 -9.07 -14.39
C GLU A 12 18.48 -9.87 -14.77
N LYS A 13 18.58 -10.81 -15.72
CA LYS A 13 17.47 -11.62 -16.26
C LYS A 13 16.27 -10.75 -16.67
N LEU A 14 16.54 -9.66 -17.43
CA LEU A 14 15.50 -8.67 -17.74
C LEU A 14 14.53 -9.13 -18.82
N LEU A 15 15.04 -9.80 -19.87
CA LEU A 15 14.30 -10.11 -21.09
C LEU A 15 14.61 -11.54 -21.55
N TYR A 16 13.63 -12.17 -22.19
CA TYR A 16 13.75 -13.52 -22.74
C TYR A 16 13.50 -13.47 -24.25
N ARG A 17 14.39 -14.08 -25.04
CA ARG A 17 14.42 -13.86 -26.49
C ARG A 17 13.14 -14.24 -27.25
N TYR A 18 12.38 -15.21 -26.73
CA TYR A 18 11.16 -15.72 -27.37
C TYR A 18 9.89 -15.00 -26.93
N ASP A 19 9.96 -14.27 -25.83
CA ASP A 19 8.87 -13.50 -25.28
C ASP A 19 8.65 -12.22 -26.08
N LEU A 20 7.43 -11.71 -26.06
CA LEU A 20 7.10 -10.41 -26.62
C LEU A 20 7.34 -9.33 -25.55
N HIS A 21 8.09 -8.28 -25.90
CA HIS A 21 8.41 -7.16 -25.01
C HIS A 21 7.88 -5.84 -25.58
N LEU A 22 7.14 -5.09 -24.77
CA LEU A 22 6.69 -3.76 -25.15
C LEU A 22 7.81 -2.74 -24.92
N VAL A 23 7.97 -1.73 -25.76
CA VAL A 23 8.94 -0.65 -25.58
C VAL A 23 8.21 0.69 -25.51
N GLY A 24 8.35 1.39 -24.38
CA GLY A 24 7.82 2.75 -24.23
C GLY A 24 8.61 3.74 -25.07
N LEU A 25 7.98 4.31 -26.09
CA LEU A 25 8.62 5.12 -27.12
C LEU A 25 8.07 6.55 -27.08
N SER A 26 8.85 7.50 -26.54
CA SER A 26 8.46 8.92 -26.50
C SER A 26 8.91 9.70 -27.74
N GLY A 27 9.85 9.16 -28.52
CA GLY A 27 10.51 9.85 -29.64
C GLY A 27 11.80 10.57 -29.24
N GLY A 28 12.09 10.70 -27.94
CA GLY A 28 13.35 11.22 -27.44
C GLY A 28 14.52 10.25 -27.62
N ALA A 29 15.75 10.79 -27.59
CA ALA A 29 17.00 10.05 -27.81
C ALA A 29 17.05 8.70 -27.06
N ASP A 30 16.80 8.72 -25.75
CA ASP A 30 16.92 7.52 -24.92
C ASP A 30 15.94 6.42 -25.34
N SER A 31 14.68 6.80 -25.63
CA SER A 31 13.63 5.86 -26.06
C SER A 31 13.87 5.28 -27.45
N VAL A 32 14.40 6.10 -28.37
CA VAL A 32 14.80 5.67 -29.71
C VAL A 32 15.97 4.70 -29.63
N ALA A 33 16.99 5.02 -28.83
CA ALA A 33 18.13 4.14 -28.62
C ALA A 33 17.71 2.80 -28.01
N LEU A 34 16.84 2.80 -26.99
CA LEU A 34 16.31 1.58 -26.40
C LEU A 34 15.66 0.67 -27.45
N LEU A 35 14.75 1.23 -28.26
CA LEU A 35 14.04 0.51 -29.31
C LEU A 35 15.01 -0.18 -30.28
N LEU A 36 15.97 0.59 -30.80
CA LEU A 36 16.91 0.10 -31.80
C LEU A 36 17.90 -0.90 -31.23
N ILE A 37 18.39 -0.67 -30.01
CA ILE A 37 19.27 -1.63 -29.31
C ILE A 37 18.57 -2.97 -29.14
N LEU A 38 17.31 -2.98 -28.67
CA LEU A 38 16.58 -4.24 -28.46
C LEU A 38 16.29 -4.96 -29.77
N LYS A 39 15.96 -4.21 -30.83
CA LYS A 39 15.81 -4.76 -32.20
C LYS A 39 17.11 -5.39 -32.67
N ASP A 40 18.24 -4.69 -32.56
CA ASP A 40 19.55 -5.15 -33.03
C ASP A 40 20.07 -6.35 -32.23
N LEU A 41 19.68 -6.47 -30.96
CA LEU A 41 19.95 -7.65 -30.13
C LEU A 41 19.04 -8.85 -30.47
N GLY A 42 18.01 -8.64 -31.28
CA GLY A 42 17.10 -9.67 -31.80
C GLY A 42 16.02 -10.11 -30.82
N TYR A 43 15.55 -9.21 -29.96
CA TYR A 43 14.35 -9.42 -29.13
C TYR A 43 13.08 -9.16 -29.94
N ARG A 44 12.01 -9.89 -29.65
CA ARG A 44 10.68 -9.62 -30.22
C ARG A 44 10.07 -8.44 -29.48
N ILE A 45 9.89 -7.34 -30.20
CA ILE A 45 9.44 -6.09 -29.60
C ILE A 45 8.29 -5.45 -30.36
N GLU A 46 7.43 -4.75 -29.62
CA GLU A 46 6.44 -3.82 -30.14
C GLU A 46 6.59 -2.48 -29.41
N ALA A 47 6.27 -1.37 -30.08
CA ALA A 47 6.41 -0.04 -29.52
C ALA A 47 5.07 0.48 -28.98
N ALA A 48 5.11 1.24 -27.89
CA ALA A 48 3.95 1.98 -27.37
C ALA A 48 4.28 3.46 -27.19
N HIS A 49 3.47 4.31 -27.81
CA HIS A 49 3.54 5.77 -27.67
C HIS A 49 2.30 6.30 -26.92
N CYS A 50 2.53 7.19 -25.97
CA CYS A 50 1.48 7.86 -25.21
C CYS A 50 1.46 9.35 -25.55
N ASN A 51 0.44 9.80 -26.27
CA ASN A 51 0.24 11.20 -26.58
C ASN A 51 -0.67 11.83 -25.51
N PHE A 52 -0.08 12.61 -24.60
CA PHE A 52 -0.77 13.25 -23.48
C PHE A 52 -1.55 14.52 -23.85
N ARG A 53 -1.45 14.97 -25.12
CA ARG A 53 -2.08 16.21 -25.65
C ARG A 53 -1.79 17.47 -24.82
N LEU A 54 -0.62 17.53 -24.17
CA LEU A 54 -0.24 18.65 -23.33
C LEU A 54 0.36 19.82 -24.13
N ARG A 55 0.90 19.55 -25.34
CA ARG A 55 1.74 20.50 -26.09
C ARG A 55 1.25 20.80 -27.52
N GLY A 56 -0.02 20.50 -27.81
CA GLY A 56 -0.63 20.77 -29.12
C GLY A 56 0.20 20.16 -30.26
N GLU A 57 0.59 21.00 -31.24
CA GLU A 57 1.31 20.58 -32.45
C GLU A 57 2.63 19.86 -32.19
N GLU A 58 3.34 20.13 -31.08
CA GLU A 58 4.55 19.37 -30.75
C GLU A 58 4.23 17.90 -30.48
N SER A 59 3.10 17.63 -29.80
CA SER A 59 2.69 16.25 -29.50
C SER A 59 2.35 15.47 -30.77
N ASP A 60 1.72 16.13 -31.75
CA ASP A 60 1.37 15.52 -33.03
C ASP A 60 2.61 15.29 -33.90
N ARG A 61 3.57 16.23 -33.90
CA ARG A 61 4.87 16.05 -34.57
C ARG A 61 5.63 14.86 -34.00
N ASP A 62 5.68 14.73 -32.68
CA ASP A 62 6.42 13.68 -31.99
C ASP A 62 5.78 12.30 -32.25
N GLU A 63 4.46 12.23 -32.25
CA GLU A 63 3.72 11.03 -32.66
C GLU A 63 4.03 10.65 -34.11
N GLN A 64 4.02 11.61 -35.04
CA GLN A 64 4.32 11.34 -36.44
C GLN A 64 5.75 10.85 -36.65
N PHE A 65 6.71 11.41 -35.91
CA PHE A 65 8.10 10.94 -35.90
C PHE A 65 8.17 9.46 -35.46
N VAL A 66 7.51 9.11 -34.36
CA VAL A 66 7.47 7.74 -33.83
C VAL A 66 6.81 6.77 -34.83
N ARG A 67 5.71 7.17 -35.47
CA ARG A 67 5.05 6.37 -36.53
C ARG A 67 6.00 6.08 -37.69
N ASN A 68 6.74 7.09 -38.14
CA ASN A 68 7.70 6.94 -39.24
C ASN A 68 8.86 6.02 -38.85
N LEU A 69 9.39 6.18 -37.63
CA LEU A 69 10.47 5.36 -37.10
C LEU A 69 10.07 3.88 -37.03
N CYS A 70 8.92 3.58 -36.42
CA CYS A 70 8.41 2.20 -36.33
C CYS A 70 8.17 1.58 -37.71
N LYS A 71 7.62 2.35 -38.66
CA LYS A 71 7.42 1.90 -40.04
C LYS A 71 8.72 1.60 -40.76
N GLN A 72 9.74 2.45 -40.58
CA GLN A 72 11.06 2.26 -41.19
C GLN A 72 11.76 0.99 -40.68
N HIS A 73 11.55 0.64 -39.42
CA HIS A 73 12.20 -0.50 -38.77
C HIS A 73 11.35 -1.78 -38.72
N ASP A 74 10.16 -1.77 -39.33
CA ASP A 74 9.18 -2.87 -39.33
C ASP A 74 8.81 -3.34 -37.91
N ILE A 75 8.51 -2.37 -37.03
CA ILE A 75 8.12 -2.62 -35.64
C ILE A 75 6.64 -2.21 -35.47
N PRO A 76 5.75 -3.10 -34.98
CA PRO A 76 4.38 -2.72 -34.67
C PRO A 76 4.32 -1.61 -33.62
N LEU A 77 3.43 -0.64 -33.81
CA LEU A 77 3.30 0.53 -32.96
C LEU A 77 1.86 0.69 -32.46
N HIS A 78 1.73 0.78 -31.15
CA HIS A 78 0.49 1.11 -30.44
C HIS A 78 0.51 2.56 -30.01
N VAL A 79 -0.53 3.31 -30.34
CA VAL A 79 -0.64 4.72 -29.98
C VAL A 79 -1.94 4.95 -29.24
N ILE A 80 -1.85 5.64 -28.11
CA ILE A 80 -3.01 6.08 -27.33
C ILE A 80 -2.93 7.59 -27.07
N HIS A 81 -4.10 8.23 -27.05
CA HIS A 81 -4.28 9.63 -26.70
C HIS A 81 -4.97 9.75 -25.36
N PHE A 82 -4.47 10.64 -24.50
CA PHE A 82 -5.06 10.91 -23.19
C PHE A 82 -5.55 12.35 -23.08
N ASP A 83 -6.68 12.54 -22.39
CA ASP A 83 -7.06 13.84 -21.84
C ASP A 83 -6.47 14.00 -20.43
N THR A 84 -5.18 14.31 -20.39
CA THR A 84 -4.41 14.36 -19.14
C THR A 84 -4.89 15.48 -18.21
N LYS A 85 -5.37 16.60 -18.77
CA LYS A 85 -5.85 17.75 -17.98
C LYS A 85 -7.15 17.42 -17.27
N GLU A 86 -8.08 16.78 -17.98
CA GLU A 86 -9.34 16.32 -17.39
C GLU A 86 -9.10 15.29 -16.28
N TYR A 87 -8.23 14.30 -16.53
CA TYR A 87 -7.86 13.30 -15.52
C TYR A 87 -7.24 13.94 -14.27
N ALA A 88 -6.28 14.86 -14.45
CA ALA A 88 -5.63 15.54 -13.33
C ALA A 88 -6.63 16.34 -12.48
N ALA A 89 -7.59 17.02 -13.13
CA ALA A 89 -8.64 17.78 -12.45
C ALA A 89 -9.59 16.87 -11.67
N LEU A 90 -10.04 15.76 -12.28
CA LEU A 90 -10.97 14.81 -11.67
C LEU A 90 -10.36 14.11 -10.46
N HIS A 91 -9.11 13.66 -10.57
CA HIS A 91 -8.40 12.93 -9.52
C HIS A 91 -7.64 13.83 -8.54
N LYS A 92 -7.67 15.16 -8.74
CA LYS A 92 -6.99 16.16 -7.90
C LYS A 92 -5.49 15.88 -7.72
N VAL A 93 -4.82 15.45 -8.78
CA VAL A 93 -3.38 15.17 -8.81
C VAL A 93 -2.65 16.13 -9.74
N SER A 94 -1.32 16.22 -9.61
CA SER A 94 -0.52 17.01 -10.55
C SER A 94 -0.57 16.41 -11.97
N ILE A 95 -0.31 17.23 -12.99
CA ILE A 95 -0.25 16.78 -14.39
C ILE A 95 0.81 15.68 -14.58
N GLU A 96 1.93 15.76 -13.85
CA GLU A 96 2.99 14.76 -13.90
C GLU A 96 2.53 13.41 -13.33
N MET A 97 1.85 13.43 -12.17
CA MET A 97 1.28 12.22 -11.57
C MET A 97 0.20 11.62 -12.48
N ALA A 98 -0.69 12.45 -13.03
CA ALA A 98 -1.70 12.01 -14.00
C ALA A 98 -1.08 11.33 -15.22
N ALA A 99 -0.09 11.96 -15.85
CA ALA A 99 0.60 11.40 -17.01
C ALA A 99 1.32 10.09 -16.67
N ARG A 100 1.89 9.99 -15.46
CA ARG A 100 2.53 8.77 -14.97
C ARG A 100 1.52 7.64 -14.78
N ASP A 101 0.40 7.90 -14.11
CA ASP A 101 -0.63 6.91 -13.81
C ASP A 101 -1.28 6.39 -15.09
N LEU A 102 -1.67 7.29 -15.99
CA LEU A 102 -2.23 6.96 -17.31
C LEU A 102 -1.26 6.10 -18.14
N ARG A 103 0.02 6.47 -18.16
CA ARG A 103 1.06 5.74 -18.90
C ARG A 103 1.22 4.31 -18.41
N TYR A 104 1.42 4.11 -17.11
CA TYR A 104 1.65 2.78 -16.55
C TYR A 104 0.37 1.94 -16.50
N GLY A 105 -0.80 2.57 -16.32
CA GLY A 105 -2.10 1.90 -16.47
C GLY A 105 -2.26 1.33 -17.89
N TYR A 106 -2.00 2.14 -18.91
CA TYR A 106 -2.06 1.70 -20.30
C TYR A 106 -1.03 0.62 -20.64
N PHE A 107 0.22 0.75 -20.19
CA PHE A 107 1.23 -0.29 -20.43
C PHE A 107 0.81 -1.64 -19.84
N ARG A 108 0.25 -1.66 -18.62
CA ARG A 108 -0.26 -2.91 -18.03
C ARG A 108 -1.38 -3.52 -18.87
N GLN A 109 -2.36 -2.71 -19.27
CA GLN A 109 -3.48 -3.18 -20.09
C GLN A 109 -2.99 -3.72 -21.44
N LEU A 110 -2.14 -2.95 -22.12
CA LEU A 110 -1.62 -3.33 -23.43
C LEU A 110 -0.79 -4.61 -23.36
N CYS A 111 0.05 -4.79 -22.34
CA CYS A 111 0.79 -6.03 -22.13
C CYS A 111 -0.15 -7.24 -22.02
N GLN A 112 -1.29 -7.10 -21.34
CA GLN A 112 -2.29 -8.16 -21.23
C GLN A 112 -2.97 -8.44 -22.59
N ASP A 113 -3.34 -7.39 -23.32
CA ASP A 113 -4.08 -7.50 -24.58
C ASP A 113 -3.27 -8.17 -25.69
N ILE A 114 -1.97 -7.87 -25.80
CA ILE A 114 -1.09 -8.41 -26.86
C ILE A 114 -0.26 -9.62 -26.39
N GLY A 115 -0.37 -10.01 -25.12
CA GLY A 115 0.44 -11.08 -24.54
C GLY A 115 1.93 -10.74 -24.42
N ALA A 116 2.27 -9.47 -24.18
CA ALA A 116 3.64 -9.06 -23.88
C ALA A 116 3.97 -9.32 -22.40
N THR A 117 5.16 -9.89 -22.15
CA THR A 117 5.61 -10.26 -20.80
C THR A 117 5.89 -9.04 -19.94
N ASP A 118 6.41 -7.97 -20.55
CA ASP A 118 6.82 -6.76 -19.84
C ASP A 118 6.97 -5.54 -20.76
N VAL A 119 7.22 -4.37 -20.15
CA VAL A 119 7.47 -3.09 -20.81
C VAL A 119 8.87 -2.56 -20.48
N CYS A 120 9.64 -2.24 -21.52
CA CYS A 120 10.97 -1.66 -21.45
C CYS A 120 10.89 -0.13 -21.49
N ILE A 121 11.55 0.54 -20.55
CA ILE A 121 11.64 2.01 -20.45
C ILE A 121 13.11 2.45 -20.46
N ALA A 122 13.37 3.57 -21.12
CA ALA A 122 14.71 4.06 -21.43
C ALA A 122 15.41 4.83 -20.30
N HIS A 123 15.24 4.41 -19.05
CA HIS A 123 16.05 4.98 -17.97
C HIS A 123 17.49 4.49 -18.11
N HIS A 124 18.43 5.42 -17.99
CA HIS A 124 19.87 5.19 -18.11
C HIS A 124 20.59 5.40 -16.77
N ARG A 125 21.91 5.16 -16.75
CA ARG A 125 22.73 5.26 -15.53
C ARG A 125 22.60 6.61 -14.84
N ASP A 126 22.60 7.69 -15.62
CA ASP A 126 22.58 9.04 -15.05
C ASP A 126 21.23 9.31 -14.33
N ASP A 127 20.10 8.78 -14.80
CA ASP A 127 18.81 8.84 -14.09
C ASP A 127 18.88 8.14 -12.73
N ALA A 128 19.58 7.00 -12.66
CA ALA A 128 19.74 6.27 -11.41
C ALA A 128 20.62 7.03 -10.41
N VAL A 129 21.68 7.70 -10.89
CA VAL A 129 22.53 8.56 -10.08
C VAL A 129 21.76 9.79 -9.57
N GLU A 130 21.01 10.46 -10.45
CA GLU A 130 20.13 11.58 -10.08
C GLU A 130 19.12 11.16 -9.00
N THR A 131 18.45 10.01 -9.19
CA THR A 131 17.47 9.47 -8.24
C THR A 131 18.11 9.17 -6.89
N LEU A 132 19.29 8.55 -6.87
CA LEU A 132 20.02 8.27 -5.64
C LEU A 132 20.37 9.57 -4.90
N MET A 133 20.90 10.57 -5.61
CA MET A 133 21.26 11.86 -5.00
C MET A 133 20.05 12.61 -4.45
N MET A 134 18.91 12.58 -5.16
CA MET A 134 17.65 13.13 -4.67
C MET A 134 17.20 12.43 -3.40
N ASN A 135 17.20 11.10 -3.38
CA ASN A 135 16.79 10.31 -2.21
C ASN A 135 17.74 10.51 -1.02
N LEU A 136 19.04 10.61 -1.28
CA LEU A 136 20.04 10.95 -0.27
C LEU A 136 19.76 12.32 0.37
N SER A 137 19.45 13.34 -0.44
CA SER A 137 19.12 14.68 0.07
C SER A 137 17.84 14.73 0.90
N ARG A 138 16.95 13.75 0.73
CA ARG A 138 15.68 13.63 1.47
C ARG A 138 15.77 12.73 2.70
N GLY A 139 16.94 12.13 2.98
CA GLY A 139 17.13 11.21 4.11
C GLY A 139 16.48 9.83 3.90
N ALA A 140 16.45 9.31 2.67
CA ALA A 140 15.88 8.00 2.40
C ALA A 140 16.69 6.85 3.02
N GLY A 141 16.01 5.80 3.46
CA GLY A 141 16.63 4.55 3.92
C GLY A 141 17.20 3.71 2.77
N ILE A 142 17.66 2.49 3.09
CA ILE A 142 18.37 1.61 2.14
C ILE A 142 17.60 1.41 0.83
N HIS A 143 16.28 1.24 0.89
CA HIS A 143 15.43 1.06 -0.30
C HIS A 143 15.54 2.25 -1.28
N GLY A 144 15.51 3.47 -0.77
CA GLY A 144 15.62 4.68 -1.58
C GLY A 144 17.04 4.93 -2.12
N LEU A 145 18.07 4.44 -1.43
CA LEU A 145 19.46 4.60 -1.83
C LEU A 145 19.93 3.56 -2.88
N THR A 146 19.10 2.58 -3.22
CA THR A 146 19.38 1.65 -4.34
C THR A 146 19.18 2.26 -5.73
N GLY A 147 18.71 3.52 -5.79
CA GLY A 147 18.41 4.24 -7.02
C GLY A 147 17.26 3.62 -7.81
N ILE A 148 17.36 3.64 -9.14
CA ILE A 148 16.37 3.03 -10.02
C ILE A 148 16.67 1.53 -10.17
N ARG A 149 15.70 0.67 -9.86
CA ARG A 149 15.83 -0.79 -10.05
C ARG A 149 15.75 -1.19 -11.53
N PRO A 150 16.53 -2.18 -11.99
CA PRO A 150 16.43 -2.73 -13.35
C PRO A 150 15.08 -3.36 -13.66
N LYS A 151 14.47 -4.01 -12.67
CA LYS A 151 13.17 -4.67 -12.72
C LYS A 151 12.25 -4.10 -11.66
N ASN A 152 11.03 -3.74 -12.04
CA ASN A 152 9.97 -3.36 -11.11
C ASN A 152 8.61 -3.71 -11.70
N ASP A 153 7.85 -4.64 -11.10
CA ASP A 153 6.59 -5.13 -11.65
C ASP A 153 6.77 -5.60 -13.12
N ILE A 154 5.96 -5.13 -14.06
CA ILE A 154 6.11 -5.35 -15.50
C ILE A 154 7.18 -4.47 -16.16
N VAL A 155 7.83 -3.56 -15.44
CA VAL A 155 8.79 -2.61 -16.03
C VAL A 155 10.20 -3.20 -16.06
N ARG A 156 10.90 -3.02 -17.18
CA ARG A 156 12.31 -3.36 -17.41
C ARG A 156 13.08 -2.13 -17.84
N ARG A 157 14.33 -2.00 -17.40
CA ARG A 157 15.19 -0.83 -17.72
C ARG A 157 16.56 -1.26 -18.24
N PRO A 158 16.66 -1.71 -19.51
CA PRO A 158 17.90 -2.28 -20.05
C PRO A 158 19.07 -1.30 -20.14
N LEU A 159 18.81 0.01 -20.20
CA LEU A 159 19.85 1.03 -20.41
C LEU A 159 20.52 1.53 -19.12
N LEU A 160 20.14 1.04 -17.94
CA LEU A 160 20.75 1.48 -16.67
C LEU A 160 22.28 1.24 -16.59
N CYS A 161 22.82 0.37 -17.44
CA CYS A 161 24.25 0.10 -17.48
C CYS A 161 25.07 1.15 -18.27
N ILE A 162 24.43 2.02 -19.06
CA ILE A 162 25.10 3.02 -19.92
C ILE A 162 24.71 4.44 -19.51
N ASN A 163 25.57 5.42 -19.77
CA ASN A 163 25.24 6.84 -19.56
C ASN A 163 24.58 7.46 -20.79
N ARG A 164 24.12 8.70 -20.64
CA ARG A 164 23.48 9.45 -21.73
C ARG A 164 24.44 9.74 -22.89
N GLN A 165 25.73 9.93 -22.61
CA GLN A 165 26.73 10.17 -23.65
C GLN A 165 26.89 8.95 -24.58
N GLU A 166 26.97 7.74 -24.03
CA GLU A 166 27.01 6.47 -24.79
C GLU A 166 25.76 6.30 -25.68
N ILE A 167 24.59 6.77 -25.22
CA ILE A 167 23.33 6.76 -25.99
C ILE A 167 23.44 7.67 -27.21
N LEU A 168 23.90 8.91 -27.01
CA LEU A 168 24.02 9.90 -28.10
C LEU A 168 25.06 9.45 -29.13
N GLU A 169 26.21 8.94 -28.68
CA GLU A 169 27.25 8.39 -29.56
C GLU A 169 26.75 7.21 -30.40
N TYR A 170 25.91 6.35 -29.82
CA TYR A 170 25.30 5.27 -30.59
C TYR A 170 24.36 5.79 -31.66
N LEU A 171 23.45 6.71 -31.33
CA LEU A 171 22.50 7.26 -32.29
C LEU A 171 23.21 7.99 -33.43
N ASP A 172 24.26 8.75 -33.11
CA ASP A 172 25.11 9.42 -34.10
C ASP A 172 25.82 8.40 -35.00
N SER A 173 26.37 7.33 -34.43
CA SER A 173 27.08 6.29 -35.20
C SER A 173 26.21 5.57 -36.23
N ILE A 174 24.89 5.52 -36.02
CA ILE A 174 23.92 4.92 -36.94
C ILE A 174 23.14 5.96 -37.75
N GLY A 175 23.46 7.25 -37.58
CA GLY A 175 22.78 8.36 -38.26
C GLY A 175 21.29 8.47 -37.94
N GLN A 176 20.88 8.04 -36.75
CA GLN A 176 19.47 7.99 -36.37
C GLN A 176 19.01 9.32 -35.73
N PRO A 177 18.08 10.06 -36.35
CA PRO A 177 17.49 11.24 -35.72
C PRO A 177 16.58 10.88 -34.55
N TYR A 178 16.36 11.84 -33.66
CA TYR A 178 15.44 11.77 -32.53
C TYR A 178 14.82 13.15 -32.26
N VAL A 179 13.71 13.17 -31.53
CA VAL A 179 13.06 14.42 -31.10
C VAL A 179 13.74 14.97 -29.86
N THR A 180 13.94 16.29 -29.81
CA THR A 180 14.41 16.97 -28.59
C THR A 180 13.23 17.69 -27.93
N ASP A 181 12.98 17.34 -26.67
CA ASP A 181 11.84 17.83 -25.90
C ASP A 181 12.15 19.21 -25.26
N SER A 182 11.27 20.19 -25.49
CA SER A 182 11.29 21.55 -24.91
C SER A 182 10.91 21.56 -23.41
N SER A 183 10.09 20.60 -22.96
CA SER A 183 9.58 20.48 -21.59
C SER A 183 10.59 19.90 -20.58
N ASN A 184 11.74 19.40 -21.04
CA ASN A 184 12.87 19.04 -20.18
C ASN A 184 13.40 20.23 -19.36
N LEU A 185 13.05 21.46 -19.74
CA LEU A 185 13.48 22.69 -19.08
C LEU A 185 12.67 22.99 -17.80
N GLU A 186 11.49 22.40 -17.60
CA GLU A 186 10.59 22.76 -16.48
C GLU A 186 10.41 21.68 -15.38
N ALA A 187 10.94 20.46 -15.54
CA ALA A 187 10.68 19.37 -14.58
C ALA A 187 11.68 19.32 -13.40
N ASP A 188 11.13 19.32 -12.17
CA ASP A 188 11.79 19.23 -10.85
C ASP A 188 13.04 20.11 -10.67
N VAL A 189 12.86 21.26 -10.03
CA VAL A 189 13.91 22.24 -9.70
C VAL A 189 15.11 21.57 -9.02
N LEU A 190 14.90 20.54 -8.19
CA LEU A 190 16.00 19.83 -7.55
C LEU A 190 16.76 18.96 -8.54
N ARG A 191 16.05 18.17 -9.35
CA ARG A 191 16.64 17.26 -10.34
C ARG A 191 17.44 18.03 -11.39
N ASN A 192 16.89 19.12 -11.91
CA ASN A 192 17.58 19.97 -12.87
C ASN A 192 18.85 20.61 -12.27
N LYS A 193 18.81 21.07 -11.02
CA LYS A 193 20.01 21.58 -10.33
C LYS A 193 21.07 20.49 -10.13
N LEU A 194 20.67 19.28 -9.76
CA LEU A 194 21.59 18.16 -9.63
C LEU A 194 22.28 17.86 -10.96
N ARG A 195 21.50 17.75 -12.04
CA ARG A 195 21.99 17.43 -13.39
C ARG A 195 22.89 18.50 -13.99
N LEU A 196 22.51 19.78 -13.85
CA LEU A 196 23.19 20.89 -14.53
C LEU A 196 24.34 21.49 -13.71
N MET A 197 24.33 21.36 -12.38
CA MET A 197 25.30 22.02 -11.50
C MET A 197 26.11 21.02 -10.68
N VAL A 198 25.45 20.10 -9.97
CA VAL A 198 26.11 19.27 -8.94
C VAL A 198 26.87 18.10 -9.55
N LEU A 199 26.22 17.30 -10.40
CA LEU A 199 26.84 16.12 -11.01
C LEU A 199 28.03 16.48 -11.92
N PRO A 200 27.96 17.54 -12.76
CA PRO A 200 29.12 17.98 -13.55
C PRO A 200 30.29 18.41 -12.68
N LEU A 201 30.03 19.20 -11.63
CA LEU A 201 31.08 19.63 -10.69
C LEU A 201 31.71 18.44 -9.96
N LEU A 202 30.89 17.45 -9.57
CA LEU A 202 31.40 16.25 -8.91
C LEU A 202 32.26 15.40 -9.86
N GLU A 203 31.88 15.29 -11.12
CA GLU A 203 32.66 14.60 -12.16
C GLU A 203 33.98 15.35 -12.47
N GLU A 204 33.98 16.69 -12.40
CA GLU A 204 35.20 17.51 -12.51
C GLU A 204 36.16 17.29 -11.34
N ILE A 205 35.64 17.28 -10.10
CA ILE A 205 36.43 17.06 -8.89
C ILE A 205 36.98 15.62 -8.84
N ALA A 206 36.15 14.64 -9.20
CA ALA A 206 36.48 13.23 -9.14
C ALA A 206 36.03 12.53 -10.44
N PRO A 207 36.90 12.44 -11.45
CA PRO A 207 36.58 11.75 -12.70
C PRO A 207 36.10 10.32 -12.47
N GLY A 208 34.95 9.96 -13.03
CA GLY A 208 34.28 8.69 -12.81
C GLY A 208 33.34 8.66 -11.58
N ALA A 209 33.09 9.80 -10.92
CA ALA A 209 32.18 9.90 -9.79
C ALA A 209 30.80 9.32 -10.10
N MET A 210 30.20 9.65 -11.25
CA MET A 210 28.89 9.10 -11.61
C MET A 210 28.89 7.57 -11.72
N ALA A 211 29.95 6.99 -12.28
CA ALA A 211 30.10 5.54 -12.37
C ALA A 211 30.28 4.90 -10.99
N ASN A 212 31.02 5.55 -10.09
CA ASN A 212 31.22 5.10 -8.72
C ASN A 212 29.94 5.19 -7.88
N ILE A 213 29.15 6.27 -8.02
CA ILE A 213 27.84 6.40 -7.35
C ILE A 213 26.90 5.29 -7.80
N TYR A 214 26.82 5.02 -9.11
CA TYR A 214 26.03 3.91 -9.64
C TYR A 214 26.52 2.55 -9.11
N LYS A 215 27.84 2.37 -8.98
CA LYS A 215 28.43 1.16 -8.38
C LYS A 215 28.01 0.99 -6.92
N THR A 216 28.05 2.06 -6.13
CA THR A 216 27.56 2.08 -4.74
C THR A 216 26.07 1.73 -4.67
N ALA A 217 25.24 2.26 -5.59
CA ALA A 217 23.82 1.91 -5.66
C ALA A 217 23.60 0.39 -5.85
N ASN A 218 24.45 -0.27 -6.65
CA ASN A 218 24.37 -1.73 -6.83
C ASN A 218 24.81 -2.49 -5.58
N TYR A 219 25.88 -2.06 -4.89
CA TYR A 219 26.28 -2.66 -3.62
C TYR A 219 25.19 -2.53 -2.54
N LEU A 220 24.52 -1.38 -2.50
CA LEU A 220 23.39 -1.17 -1.59
C LEU A 220 22.21 -2.07 -1.95
N ARG A 221 21.97 -2.33 -3.25
CA ARG A 221 20.93 -3.28 -3.69
C ARG A 221 21.23 -4.71 -3.26
N GLU A 222 22.47 -5.16 -3.42
CA GLU A 222 22.90 -6.49 -2.95
C GLU A 222 22.78 -6.60 -1.42
N ALA A 223 23.17 -5.55 -0.69
CA ALA A 223 22.99 -5.50 0.76
C ALA A 223 21.52 -5.48 1.18
N GLU A 224 20.67 -4.81 0.40
CA GLU A 224 19.23 -4.75 0.63
C GLU A 224 18.56 -6.12 0.47
N GLU A 225 19.00 -6.96 -0.47
CA GLU A 225 18.47 -8.32 -0.61
C GLU A 225 18.71 -9.15 0.66
N VAL A 226 19.89 -9.02 1.26
CA VAL A 226 20.22 -9.65 2.55
C VAL A 226 19.40 -9.04 3.68
N TYR A 227 19.27 -7.72 3.71
CA TYR A 227 18.47 -6.99 4.68
C TYR A 227 17.00 -7.45 4.64
N ASN A 228 16.36 -7.41 3.47
CA ASN A 228 14.96 -7.78 3.28
C ASN A 228 14.69 -9.22 3.70
N LYS A 229 15.57 -10.15 3.33
CA LYS A 229 15.46 -11.55 3.76
C LYS A 229 15.49 -11.66 5.29
N LYS A 230 16.38 -10.93 5.95
CA LYS A 230 16.46 -10.97 7.42
C LYS A 230 15.25 -10.31 8.08
N ILE A 231 14.71 -9.24 7.50
CA ILE A 231 13.45 -8.63 7.95
C ILE A 231 12.28 -9.61 7.84
N GLU A 232 12.21 -10.38 6.74
CA GLU A 232 11.20 -11.41 6.51
C GLU A 232 11.32 -12.57 7.50
N ASP A 233 12.53 -13.07 7.77
CA ASP A 233 12.77 -14.09 8.81
C ASP A 233 12.24 -13.64 10.19
N TYR A 234 12.32 -12.34 10.50
CA TYR A 234 11.75 -11.81 11.74
C TYR A 234 10.22 -11.72 11.69
N LYS A 235 9.60 -11.47 10.52
CA LYS A 235 8.13 -11.41 10.41
C LYS A 235 7.48 -12.71 10.89
N ASP A 236 7.98 -13.85 10.43
CA ASP A 236 7.40 -15.16 10.75
C ASP A 236 7.46 -15.50 12.24
N ASN A 237 8.44 -14.95 12.96
CA ASN A 237 8.63 -15.19 14.39
C ASN A 237 7.86 -14.21 15.29
N PHE A 238 7.53 -13.02 14.78
CA PHE A 238 7.05 -11.91 15.60
C PHE A 238 5.70 -11.34 15.15
N ILE A 239 5.13 -11.84 14.05
CA ILE A 239 3.82 -11.39 13.54
C ILE A 239 2.85 -12.57 13.51
N SER A 240 1.74 -12.45 14.24
CA SER A 240 0.61 -13.38 14.16
C SER A 240 -0.69 -12.59 14.27
N ASP A 241 -1.68 -12.85 13.40
CA ASP A 241 -3.00 -12.21 13.43
C ASP A 241 -2.96 -10.68 13.58
N ASN A 242 -2.11 -10.01 12.79
CA ASN A 242 -1.85 -8.56 12.83
C ASN A 242 -1.28 -8.01 14.16
N LYS A 243 -0.75 -8.89 15.02
CA LYS A 243 -0.04 -8.54 16.25
C LYS A 243 1.46 -8.67 16.05
N PHE A 244 2.17 -7.62 16.40
CA PHE A 244 3.63 -7.50 16.35
C PHE A 244 4.18 -7.63 17.76
N TYR A 245 4.71 -8.79 18.13
CA TYR A 245 5.18 -9.05 19.48
C TYR A 245 6.47 -8.30 19.80
N LYS A 246 6.52 -7.71 21.01
CA LYS A 246 7.67 -7.00 21.53
C LYS A 246 8.63 -8.02 22.15
N ASP A 247 9.73 -8.30 21.47
CA ASP A 247 10.80 -9.15 22.02
C ASP A 247 12.06 -8.32 22.30
N SER A 248 12.67 -8.59 23.45
CA SER A 248 13.92 -7.99 23.92
C SER A 248 15.16 -8.37 23.10
N ASP A 249 15.15 -9.49 22.38
CA ASP A 249 16.30 -9.98 21.60
C ASP A 249 16.55 -9.21 20.28
N ILE A 250 15.64 -8.29 19.90
CA ILE A 250 15.69 -7.52 18.64
C ILE A 250 16.48 -6.18 18.80
N THR A 251 17.11 -5.98 19.96
CA THR A 251 17.51 -4.67 20.52
C THR A 251 18.36 -3.74 19.63
N PRO A 252 19.30 -4.19 18.76
CA PRO A 252 20.12 -3.25 17.98
C PRO A 252 19.45 -2.66 16.72
N SER A 253 18.34 -3.22 16.24
CA SER A 253 17.77 -2.86 14.91
C SER A 253 16.26 -2.63 14.89
N MET A 254 15.63 -2.51 16.07
CA MET A 254 14.19 -2.27 16.22
C MET A 254 13.62 -1.12 15.39
N PRO A 255 14.26 0.06 15.26
CA PRO A 255 13.67 1.16 14.47
C PRO A 255 13.48 0.80 12.99
N SER A 256 14.48 0.19 12.37
CA SER A 256 14.44 -0.19 10.96
C SER A 256 13.46 -1.34 10.73
N ILE A 257 13.48 -2.36 11.60
CA ILE A 257 12.56 -3.50 11.52
C ILE A 257 11.10 -3.03 11.65
N LEU A 258 10.82 -2.21 12.67
CA LEU A 258 9.48 -1.68 12.89
C LEU A 258 9.02 -0.80 11.72
N HIS A 259 9.91 0.00 11.12
CA HIS A 259 9.57 0.79 9.94
C HIS A 259 9.19 -0.09 8.75
N GLU A 260 9.98 -1.13 8.45
CA GLU A 260 9.68 -2.05 7.35
C GLU A 260 8.37 -2.84 7.57
N TRP A 261 8.04 -3.12 8.83
CA TRP A 261 6.81 -3.80 9.19
C TRP A 261 5.58 -2.89 9.12
N LEU A 262 5.71 -1.62 9.50
CA LEU A 262 4.59 -0.69 9.56
C LEU A 262 4.36 0.11 8.27
N SER A 263 5.39 0.27 7.43
CA SER A 263 5.28 1.03 6.17
C SER A 263 4.22 0.49 5.20
N PRO A 264 3.98 -0.84 5.07
CA PRO A 264 2.89 -1.36 4.22
C PRO A 264 1.50 -0.94 4.70
N PHE A 265 1.35 -0.63 6.00
CA PHE A 265 0.10 -0.13 6.59
C PHE A 265 0.00 1.40 6.55
N GLY A 266 0.92 2.07 5.86
CA GLY A 266 0.89 3.52 5.61
C GLY A 266 1.50 4.38 6.71
N PHE A 267 2.18 3.79 7.70
CA PHE A 267 2.93 4.56 8.70
C PHE A 267 4.26 5.05 8.12
N ASN A 268 4.59 6.32 8.35
CA ASN A 268 5.86 6.90 7.91
C ASN A 268 6.97 6.76 8.97
N SER A 269 8.22 7.05 8.60
CA SER A 269 9.39 6.92 9.48
C SER A 269 9.26 7.71 10.79
N THR A 270 8.74 8.94 10.74
CA THR A 270 8.51 9.75 11.95
C THR A 270 7.48 9.12 12.86
N GLN A 271 6.40 8.54 12.32
CA GLN A 271 5.41 7.82 13.12
C GLN A 271 6.01 6.55 13.72
N THR A 272 6.83 5.80 12.97
CA THR A 272 7.53 4.63 13.50
C THR A 272 8.43 4.99 14.68
N GLU A 273 9.19 6.09 14.58
CA GLU A 273 10.02 6.60 15.69
C GLU A 273 9.16 6.92 16.92
N GLN A 274 8.04 7.62 16.73
CA GLN A 274 7.11 7.93 17.84
C GLN A 274 6.51 6.67 18.47
N ILE A 275 6.16 5.65 17.67
CA ILE A 275 5.64 4.38 18.16
C ILE A 275 6.69 3.68 19.02
N LEU A 276 7.95 3.71 18.58
CA LEU A 276 9.06 3.12 19.32
C LEU A 276 9.30 3.84 20.65
N ASP A 277 9.32 5.17 20.65
CA ASP A 277 9.45 5.98 21.87
C ASP A 277 8.34 5.67 22.90
N CYS A 278 7.15 5.34 22.39
CA CYS A 278 5.97 5.06 23.19
C CYS A 278 5.70 3.56 23.37
N MET A 279 6.65 2.68 23.05
CA MET A 279 6.42 1.23 23.01
C MET A 279 5.98 0.64 24.36
N ASN A 280 6.27 1.31 25.48
CA ASN A 280 5.90 0.88 26.82
C ASN A 280 4.62 1.56 27.36
N GLU A 281 4.00 2.43 26.57
CA GLU A 281 2.79 3.16 26.94
C GLU A 281 1.53 2.45 26.40
N THR A 282 1.08 1.43 27.13
CA THR A 282 -0.15 0.68 26.79
C THR A 282 -1.36 1.61 26.67
N GLY A 283 -2.14 1.44 25.60
CA GLY A 283 -3.32 2.26 25.31
C GLY A 283 -3.08 3.39 24.32
N ARG A 284 -1.83 3.64 23.92
CA ARG A 284 -1.52 4.68 22.95
C ARG A 284 -1.90 4.23 21.55
N GLU A 285 -2.51 5.15 20.79
CA GLU A 285 -3.00 4.91 19.43
C GLU A 285 -2.24 5.76 18.41
N PHE A 286 -2.01 5.20 17.24
CA PHE A 286 -1.42 5.88 16.09
C PHE A 286 -2.29 5.61 14.85
N LEU A 287 -2.45 6.63 14.00
CA LEU A 287 -3.27 6.54 12.79
C LEU A 287 -2.41 6.77 11.56
N SER A 288 -2.54 5.90 10.57
CA SER A 288 -2.15 6.15 9.19
C SER A 288 -3.38 6.59 8.37
N ALA A 289 -3.21 6.77 7.06
CA ALA A 289 -4.32 7.05 6.17
C ALA A 289 -5.32 5.88 6.06
N THR A 290 -4.90 4.66 6.38
CA THR A 290 -5.68 3.42 6.12
C THR A 290 -5.79 2.51 7.33
N HIS A 291 -4.91 2.62 8.32
CA HIS A 291 -4.81 1.71 9.45
C HIS A 291 -4.65 2.45 10.78
N ARG A 292 -5.07 1.79 11.85
CA ARG A 292 -4.78 2.16 13.23
C ARG A 292 -3.78 1.17 13.80
N LEU A 293 -2.85 1.67 14.60
CA LEU A 293 -1.99 0.87 15.47
C LEU A 293 -2.31 1.19 16.93
N VAL A 294 -2.42 0.15 17.75
CA VAL A 294 -2.61 0.27 19.20
C VAL A 294 -1.46 -0.43 19.93
N VAL A 295 -0.91 0.26 20.92
CA VAL A 295 0.13 -0.28 21.80
C VAL A 295 -0.52 -1.10 22.91
N ASP A 296 -0.33 -2.43 22.90
CA ASP A 296 -0.69 -3.30 24.03
C ASP A 296 0.50 -3.47 24.99
N ARG A 297 0.45 -4.38 25.96
CA ARG A 297 1.58 -4.69 26.84
C ARG A 297 2.63 -5.49 26.09
N GLU A 298 2.22 -6.55 25.41
CA GLU A 298 3.11 -7.56 24.82
C GLU A 298 3.32 -7.38 23.32
N PHE A 299 2.45 -6.64 22.64
CA PHE A 299 2.49 -6.46 21.18
C PHE A 299 2.02 -5.08 20.75
N PHE A 300 2.22 -4.77 19.47
CA PHE A 300 1.47 -3.74 18.75
C PHE A 300 0.41 -4.44 17.91
N GLU A 301 -0.80 -3.91 17.85
CA GLU A 301 -1.88 -4.47 17.03
C GLU A 301 -2.27 -3.47 15.95
N VAL A 302 -2.32 -3.93 14.70
CA VAL A 302 -2.64 -3.09 13.54
C VAL A 302 -3.95 -3.55 12.92
N GLU A 303 -4.88 -2.62 12.72
CA GLU A 303 -6.17 -2.90 12.11
C GLU A 303 -6.49 -1.86 11.01
N PRO A 304 -7.24 -2.22 9.96
CA PRO A 304 -7.75 -1.25 9.02
C PRO A 304 -8.70 -0.27 9.71
N ILE A 305 -8.68 1.00 9.30
CA ILE A 305 -9.68 1.98 9.71
C ILE A 305 -10.96 1.65 8.96
N THR A 306 -11.93 1.06 9.66
CA THR A 306 -13.26 0.76 9.14
C THR A 306 -14.26 1.87 9.45
N ASP A 307 -15.28 1.97 8.61
CA ASP A 307 -16.43 2.82 8.88
C ASP A 307 -17.17 2.31 10.14
N PRO A 308 -17.83 3.19 10.90
CA PRO A 308 -18.57 2.78 12.09
C PRO A 308 -19.69 1.80 11.72
N ILE A 309 -19.69 0.65 12.40
CA ILE A 309 -20.77 -0.34 12.29
C ILE A 309 -22.08 0.34 12.66
N LYS A 310 -23.06 0.27 11.75
CA LYS A 310 -24.37 0.88 11.98
C LYS A 310 -25.13 0.09 13.05
N PRO A 311 -25.75 0.76 14.04
CA PRO A 311 -26.60 0.09 15.00
C PRO A 311 -27.74 -0.70 14.33
N LEU A 312 -27.86 -1.98 14.66
CA LEU A 312 -28.93 -2.84 14.17
C LEU A 312 -30.15 -2.72 15.09
N LYS A 313 -31.25 -2.15 14.56
CA LYS A 313 -32.52 -2.04 15.29
C LYS A 313 -33.38 -3.28 15.09
N ILE A 314 -33.89 -3.79 16.20
CA ILE A 314 -34.67 -5.01 16.30
C ILE A 314 -36.07 -4.63 16.81
N PRO A 315 -37.06 -4.46 15.92
CA PRO A 315 -38.39 -3.99 16.31
C PRO A 315 -39.19 -5.02 17.11
N GLU A 316 -38.96 -6.31 16.87
CA GLU A 316 -39.69 -7.42 17.49
C GLU A 316 -38.85 -8.71 17.49
N THR A 317 -39.41 -9.80 18.01
CA THR A 317 -38.76 -11.12 17.96
C THR A 317 -38.61 -11.59 16.52
N GLY A 318 -37.47 -12.20 16.20
CA GLY A 318 -37.17 -12.62 14.84
C GLY A 318 -35.69 -12.99 14.68
N THR A 319 -35.29 -13.27 13.44
CA THR A 319 -33.89 -13.44 13.08
C THR A 319 -33.45 -12.29 12.20
N TYR A 320 -32.40 -11.60 12.60
CA TYR A 320 -31.83 -10.44 11.94
C TYR A 320 -30.38 -10.74 11.58
N ARG A 321 -29.89 -10.11 10.52
CA ARG A 321 -28.48 -10.20 10.09
C ARG A 321 -27.89 -8.81 9.94
N ASP A 322 -26.64 -8.65 10.34
CA ASP A 322 -25.87 -7.44 10.10
C ASP A 322 -25.19 -7.45 8.72
N GLU A 323 -24.39 -6.43 8.44
CA GLU A 323 -23.62 -6.31 7.19
C GLU A 323 -22.53 -7.40 7.07
N ASP A 324 -22.07 -7.98 8.19
CA ASP A 324 -21.04 -9.02 8.27
C ASP A 324 -21.59 -10.46 8.25
N GLN A 325 -22.89 -10.62 7.98
CA GLN A 325 -23.62 -11.91 7.97
C GLN A 325 -23.80 -12.58 9.33
N THR A 326 -23.45 -11.91 10.44
CA THR A 326 -23.72 -12.38 11.79
C THR A 326 -25.23 -12.45 12.01
N ALA A 327 -25.73 -13.60 12.47
CA ALA A 327 -27.15 -13.81 12.71
C ALA A 327 -27.50 -13.60 14.19
N PHE A 328 -28.49 -12.74 14.44
CA PHE A 328 -29.05 -12.46 15.75
C PHE A 328 -30.48 -12.97 15.82
N LYS A 329 -30.73 -13.98 16.66
CA LYS A 329 -32.04 -14.59 16.85
C LYS A 329 -32.63 -14.21 18.20
N PHE A 330 -33.81 -13.61 18.18
CA PHE A 330 -34.56 -13.15 19.36
C PHE A 330 -35.87 -13.94 19.46
N GLU A 331 -36.04 -14.72 20.53
CA GLU A 331 -37.18 -15.60 20.72
C GLU A 331 -37.73 -15.50 22.13
N ILE A 332 -39.06 -15.54 22.27
CA ILE A 332 -39.71 -15.70 23.58
C ILE A 332 -39.98 -17.19 23.81
N THR A 333 -39.55 -17.68 24.97
CA THR A 333 -39.78 -19.06 25.42
C THR A 333 -40.26 -19.08 26.86
N THR A 334 -40.97 -20.14 27.26
CA THR A 334 -41.35 -20.39 28.66
C THR A 334 -40.28 -21.17 29.43
N ASP A 335 -39.19 -21.56 28.76
CA ASP A 335 -38.04 -22.20 29.38
C ASP A 335 -37.25 -21.18 30.22
N THR A 336 -37.33 -21.31 31.54
CA THR A 336 -36.66 -20.43 32.51
C THR A 336 -35.20 -20.79 32.76
N THR A 337 -34.65 -21.75 32.03
CA THR A 337 -33.25 -22.16 32.16
C THR A 337 -32.31 -21.03 31.70
N VAL A 338 -31.46 -20.57 32.61
CA VAL A 338 -30.43 -19.57 32.32
C VAL A 338 -29.29 -20.21 31.53
N SER A 339 -28.99 -19.69 30.34
CA SER A 339 -27.88 -20.20 29.54
C SER A 339 -26.52 -19.84 30.15
N ARG A 340 -25.54 -20.73 29.97
CA ARG A 340 -24.12 -20.49 30.29
C ARG A 340 -23.26 -20.30 29.04
N GLU A 341 -23.85 -20.40 27.85
CA GLU A 341 -23.13 -20.25 26.59
C GLU A 341 -22.79 -18.77 26.34
N PRO A 342 -21.57 -18.44 25.91
CA PRO A 342 -21.13 -17.04 25.77
C PRO A 342 -22.01 -16.20 24.84
N TYR A 343 -22.52 -16.81 23.76
CA TYR A 343 -23.30 -16.14 22.72
C TYR A 343 -24.82 -16.39 22.83
N VAL A 344 -25.28 -16.81 24.01
CA VAL A 344 -26.71 -16.96 24.31
C VAL A 344 -27.05 -16.20 25.59
N ALA A 345 -27.89 -15.17 25.48
CA ALA A 345 -28.47 -14.49 26.64
C ALA A 345 -29.89 -14.95 26.90
N THR A 346 -30.21 -15.11 28.18
CA THR A 346 -31.57 -15.39 28.68
C THR A 346 -31.97 -14.29 29.66
N LEU A 347 -32.99 -13.54 29.28
CA LEU A 347 -33.46 -12.35 29.99
C LEU A 347 -34.95 -12.51 30.33
N ASP A 348 -35.40 -11.86 31.40
CA ASP A 348 -36.82 -11.75 31.72
C ASP A 348 -37.52 -10.88 30.66
N ALA A 349 -38.37 -11.49 29.83
CA ALA A 349 -38.97 -10.81 28.69
C ALA A 349 -39.85 -9.64 29.11
N ASP A 350 -40.51 -9.73 30.27
CA ASP A 350 -41.43 -8.71 30.76
C ASP A 350 -40.70 -7.45 31.25
N LYS A 351 -39.39 -7.54 31.46
CA LYS A 351 -38.53 -6.41 31.86
C LYS A 351 -37.86 -5.72 30.67
N VAL A 352 -37.90 -6.31 29.48
CA VAL A 352 -37.19 -5.83 28.30
C VAL A 352 -38.15 -5.08 27.36
N GLN A 353 -37.76 -3.89 26.91
CA GLN A 353 -38.60 -3.06 26.02
C GLN A 353 -38.05 -3.03 24.59
N PHE A 354 -38.89 -3.39 23.61
CA PHE A 354 -38.59 -3.22 22.19
C PHE A 354 -38.85 -1.77 21.72
N PRO A 355 -38.15 -1.29 20.68
CA PRO A 355 -37.15 -1.99 19.88
C PRO A 355 -35.83 -2.18 20.63
N LEU A 356 -35.19 -3.33 20.45
CA LEU A 356 -33.81 -3.54 20.89
C LEU A 356 -32.85 -2.92 19.88
N THR A 357 -31.66 -2.55 20.33
CA THR A 357 -30.58 -2.09 19.45
C THR A 357 -29.30 -2.82 19.77
N VAL A 358 -28.71 -3.47 18.76
CA VAL A 358 -27.34 -3.99 18.80
C VAL A 358 -26.42 -2.87 18.31
N ARG A 359 -25.45 -2.48 19.14
CA ARG A 359 -24.46 -1.44 18.79
C ARG A 359 -23.14 -1.68 19.51
N LEU A 360 -22.08 -1.00 19.06
CA LEU A 360 -20.83 -0.90 19.81
C LEU A 360 -21.02 -0.17 21.14
N VAL A 361 -20.16 -0.49 22.11
CA VAL A 361 -20.07 0.22 23.39
C VAL A 361 -19.71 1.68 23.16
N GLU A 362 -20.42 2.57 23.82
CA GLU A 362 -20.21 4.01 23.80
C GLU A 362 -19.50 4.48 25.09
N GLN A 363 -18.81 5.61 24.99
CA GLN A 363 -18.13 6.18 26.15
C GLN A 363 -19.15 6.54 27.25
N GLY A 364 -18.92 6.02 28.45
CA GLY A 364 -19.80 6.26 29.59
C GLY A 364 -20.92 5.22 29.75
N ASP A 365 -20.99 4.20 28.88
CA ASP A 365 -21.92 3.10 29.02
C ASP A 365 -21.80 2.42 30.40
N ARG A 366 -22.94 2.16 31.03
CA ARG A 366 -23.04 1.53 32.35
C ARG A 366 -24.07 0.43 32.36
N PHE A 367 -23.77 -0.61 33.12
CA PHE A 367 -24.70 -1.71 33.39
C PHE A 367 -24.50 -2.26 34.80
N VAL A 368 -25.40 -3.14 35.24
CA VAL A 368 -25.28 -3.86 36.51
C VAL A 368 -24.91 -5.31 36.18
N PRO A 369 -23.64 -5.74 36.26
CA PRO A 369 -23.26 -7.09 35.83
C PRO A 369 -24.03 -8.18 36.61
N PHE A 370 -24.51 -9.22 35.92
CA PHE A 370 -25.24 -10.33 36.55
C PHE A 370 -24.49 -10.91 37.76
N GLY A 371 -25.15 -10.92 38.91
CA GLY A 371 -24.60 -11.29 40.23
C GLY A 371 -24.13 -10.12 41.09
N MET A 372 -24.15 -8.89 40.58
CA MET A 372 -23.78 -7.67 41.33
C MET A 372 -25.01 -6.81 41.63
N LYS A 373 -24.94 -6.01 42.71
CA LYS A 373 -25.98 -5.04 43.07
C LYS A 373 -25.70 -3.61 42.60
N GLY A 374 -24.45 -3.30 42.28
CA GLY A 374 -24.00 -1.96 41.88
C GLY A 374 -23.81 -1.81 40.38
N SER A 375 -24.04 -0.60 39.87
CA SER A 375 -23.73 -0.24 38.48
C SER A 375 -22.23 -0.04 38.29
N LYS A 376 -21.71 -0.46 37.14
CA LYS A 376 -20.31 -0.33 36.74
C LYS A 376 -20.20 0.25 35.32
N LEU A 377 -19.13 0.99 35.03
CA LEU A 377 -18.78 1.34 33.65
C LEU A 377 -18.44 0.07 32.87
N VAL A 378 -18.87 -0.01 31.62
CA VAL A 378 -18.49 -1.11 30.73
C VAL A 378 -16.97 -1.14 30.54
N SER A 379 -16.33 0.02 30.41
CA SER A 379 -14.86 0.15 30.32
C SER A 379 -14.13 -0.49 31.50
N ASP A 380 -14.61 -0.25 32.73
CA ASP A 380 -14.01 -0.81 33.95
C ASP A 380 -14.26 -2.31 34.04
N TYR A 381 -15.46 -2.76 33.64
CA TYR A 381 -15.78 -4.19 33.59
C TYR A 381 -14.85 -4.94 32.64
N LEU A 382 -14.68 -4.44 31.41
CA LEU A 382 -13.80 -5.06 30.41
C LEU A 382 -12.32 -5.00 30.84
N THR A 383 -11.91 -3.93 31.53
CA THR A 383 -10.56 -3.82 32.09
C THR A 383 -10.29 -4.87 33.16
N ASP A 384 -11.23 -5.09 34.08
CA ASP A 384 -11.10 -6.13 35.10
C ASP A 384 -11.08 -7.55 34.51
N GLN A 385 -11.76 -7.75 33.37
CA GLN A 385 -11.73 -9.00 32.61
C GLN A 385 -10.47 -9.14 31.73
N LYS A 386 -9.52 -8.20 31.81
CA LYS A 386 -8.28 -8.17 31.02
C LYS A 386 -8.53 -8.24 29.51
N VAL A 387 -9.63 -7.65 29.05
CA VAL A 387 -9.94 -7.54 27.63
C VAL A 387 -8.95 -6.57 26.98
N SER A 388 -8.46 -6.90 25.78
CA SER A 388 -7.54 -6.05 25.02
C SER A 388 -8.19 -4.71 24.66
N ILE A 389 -7.38 -3.72 24.28
CA ILE A 389 -7.91 -2.39 23.91
C ILE A 389 -8.77 -2.47 22.64
N LEU A 390 -8.38 -3.27 21.65
CA LEU A 390 -9.18 -3.44 20.43
C LEU A 390 -10.46 -4.24 20.68
N ASP A 391 -10.41 -5.33 21.45
CA ASP A 391 -11.62 -6.08 21.80
C ASP A 391 -12.62 -5.23 22.59
N LYS A 392 -12.13 -4.26 23.39
CA LYS A 392 -13.01 -3.28 24.05
C LYS A 392 -13.71 -2.38 23.06
N ARG A 393 -13.01 -1.98 21.99
CA ARG A 393 -13.52 -1.12 20.93
C ARG A 393 -14.57 -1.81 20.07
N HIS A 394 -14.38 -3.10 19.81
CA HIS A 394 -15.32 -3.94 19.08
C HIS A 394 -16.37 -4.61 19.97
N GLN A 395 -16.40 -4.30 21.27
CA GLN A 395 -17.40 -4.86 22.14
C GLN A 395 -18.79 -4.36 21.74
N GLU A 396 -19.68 -5.29 21.42
CA GLU A 396 -21.08 -5.02 21.16
C GLU A 396 -21.95 -5.19 22.40
N VAL A 397 -23.04 -4.44 22.44
CA VAL A 397 -24.08 -4.50 23.46
C VAL A 397 -25.45 -4.58 22.82
N VAL A 398 -26.36 -5.27 23.50
CA VAL A 398 -27.80 -5.15 23.25
C VAL A 398 -28.37 -4.15 24.27
N THR A 399 -29.08 -3.16 23.75
CA THR A 399 -29.82 -2.17 24.55
C THR A 399 -31.32 -2.29 24.29
N ASP A 400 -32.12 -1.97 25.31
CA ASP A 400 -33.57 -1.86 25.16
C ASP A 400 -33.99 -0.47 24.66
N ALA A 401 -35.31 -0.27 24.47
CA ALA A 401 -35.87 1.00 24.00
C ALA A 401 -35.58 2.21 24.91
N THR A 402 -35.25 1.98 26.19
CA THR A 402 -34.87 3.03 27.14
C THR A 402 -33.39 3.41 27.01
N GLY A 403 -32.62 2.67 26.21
CA GLY A 403 -31.17 2.78 26.11
C GLY A 403 -30.43 2.00 27.20
N ALA A 404 -31.12 1.20 28.02
CA ALA A 404 -30.49 0.40 29.05
C ALA A 404 -29.82 -0.83 28.42
N ILE A 405 -28.56 -1.06 28.76
CA ILE A 405 -27.84 -2.27 28.34
C ILE A 405 -28.46 -3.49 29.02
N VAL A 406 -28.89 -4.46 28.23
CA VAL A 406 -29.43 -5.74 28.71
C VAL A 406 -28.37 -6.85 28.65
N TRP A 407 -27.42 -6.75 27.71
CA TRP A 407 -26.38 -7.76 27.50
C TRP A 407 -25.13 -7.18 26.83
N LEU A 408 -23.95 -7.52 27.35
CA LEU A 408 -22.67 -7.42 26.66
C LEU A 408 -22.46 -8.74 25.91
N ILE A 409 -22.56 -8.71 24.58
CA ILE A 409 -22.53 -9.90 23.73
C ILE A 409 -21.23 -10.69 23.97
N GLY A 410 -21.35 -12.01 24.06
CA GLY A 410 -20.21 -12.90 24.35
C GLY A 410 -19.77 -12.92 25.81
N ARG A 411 -20.35 -12.06 26.68
CA ARG A 411 -19.85 -11.83 28.04
C ARG A 411 -20.94 -11.94 29.10
N ARG A 412 -21.64 -10.85 29.42
CA ARG A 412 -22.43 -10.75 30.65
C ARG A 412 -23.73 -10.00 30.46
N THR A 413 -24.81 -10.55 31.00
CA THR A 413 -26.12 -9.90 31.06
C THR A 413 -26.20 -8.90 32.20
N ASP A 414 -27.14 -7.95 32.10
CA ASP A 414 -27.45 -7.01 33.16
C ASP A 414 -28.40 -7.66 34.19
N ASN A 415 -28.04 -7.55 35.46
CA ASN A 415 -28.72 -8.16 36.60
C ASN A 415 -30.17 -7.67 36.76
N ARG A 416 -30.51 -6.48 36.26
CA ARG A 416 -31.87 -5.94 36.35
C ARG A 416 -32.85 -6.72 35.46
N PHE A 417 -32.36 -7.36 34.41
CA PHE A 417 -33.14 -8.12 33.43
C PHE A 417 -33.01 -9.64 33.65
N CYS A 418 -32.49 -10.08 34.80
CA CYS A 418 -32.26 -11.49 35.03
C CYS A 418 -33.55 -12.29 35.24
N VAL A 419 -33.51 -13.54 34.79
CA VAL A 419 -34.56 -14.55 35.04
C VAL A 419 -34.60 -14.85 36.54
N SER A 420 -35.80 -14.78 37.11
CA SER A 420 -36.09 -15.03 38.52
C SER A 420 -37.12 -16.14 38.67
N LYS A 421 -37.48 -16.49 39.91
CA LYS A 421 -38.55 -17.47 40.18
C LYS A 421 -39.94 -17.02 39.72
N GLU A 422 -40.12 -15.72 39.52
CA GLU A 422 -41.39 -15.11 39.10
C GLU A 422 -41.48 -14.95 37.58
N THR A 423 -40.36 -15.15 36.86
CA THR A 423 -40.29 -14.97 35.42
C THR A 423 -41.05 -16.09 34.72
N THR A 424 -42.02 -15.70 33.87
CA THR A 424 -42.86 -16.64 33.10
C THR A 424 -42.46 -16.67 31.62
N ASN A 425 -42.07 -15.52 31.07
CA ASN A 425 -41.58 -15.39 29.70
C ASN A 425 -40.10 -15.02 29.71
N VAL A 426 -39.30 -15.77 28.95
CA VAL A 426 -37.86 -15.53 28.79
C VAL A 426 -37.58 -15.10 27.36
N LEU A 427 -36.90 -13.97 27.21
CA LEU A 427 -36.29 -13.56 25.95
C LEU A 427 -34.93 -14.25 25.83
N ARG A 428 -34.83 -15.17 24.86
CA ARG A 428 -33.58 -15.81 24.46
C ARG A 428 -33.01 -15.07 23.25
N ILE A 429 -31.78 -14.59 23.39
CA ILE A 429 -31.02 -13.95 22.31
C ILE A 429 -29.85 -14.86 21.96
N THR A 430 -29.71 -15.25 20.69
CA THR A 430 -28.63 -16.11 20.20
C THR A 430 -27.86 -15.40 19.09
N VAL A 431 -26.54 -15.41 19.16
CA VAL A 431 -25.64 -14.84 18.13
C VAL A 431 -24.88 -15.97 17.45
N THR A 432 -24.80 -15.94 16.12
CA THR A 432 -24.08 -16.93 15.30
C THR A 432 -23.24 -16.20 14.26
N PHE A 433 -21.93 -16.47 14.26
CA PHE A 433 -20.95 -15.92 13.33
C PHE A 433 -20.77 -16.82 12.11
#